data_AF-A0A348V9V2-F1
#
_entry.id   AF-A0A348V9V2-F1
#
_cell.length_a   1.000
_cell.length_b   1.000
_cell.length_c   1.000
_cell.angle_alpha   90.00
_cell.angle_beta   90.00
_cell.angle_gamma   90.00
#
_symmetry.space_group_name_H-M   'P 1'
#
loop_
_entity.id
_entity.type
_entity.pdbx_description
1 polymer ?
#
loop_
_entity_poly.entity_id
_entity_poly.type
_entity_poly.pdbx_seq_one_letter_code
_entity_poly.pdbx_strand_id
1 'polypeptide(L)'
;MSETTLNEYSFIAEFETTAEQVHDTAKSKGWWESDRCDGELIALAHSELSEMLEALRHMNPPSEHIPEFSGAEEEAADVVIRLMDMSQRRGWRLAEAIVAKMRFNAGREYKHGGKLF
;
A
#
# COMPACT_ATOMS: atom_id res chain seq x y z
N MET A 1 -15.33 -13.00 -20.95
CA MET A 1 -14.14 -12.67 -20.13
C MET A 1 -13.70 -13.92 -19.42
N SER A 2 -12.40 -14.19 -19.29
CA SER A 2 -11.89 -15.35 -18.52
C SER A 2 -12.02 -15.10 -17.01
N GLU A 3 -12.01 -16.16 -16.21
CA GLU A 3 -12.06 -16.07 -14.73
C GLU A 3 -10.93 -15.18 -14.17
N THR A 4 -9.71 -15.32 -14.70
CA THR A 4 -8.58 -14.44 -14.35
C THR A 4 -8.89 -12.97 -14.64
N THR A 5 -9.47 -12.66 -15.80
CA THR A 5 -9.83 -11.27 -16.11
C THR A 5 -10.93 -10.75 -15.19
N LEU A 6 -11.92 -11.57 -14.83
CA LEU A 6 -12.98 -11.19 -13.90
C LEU A 6 -12.43 -10.83 -12.51
N ASN A 7 -11.48 -11.62 -12.00
CA ASN A 7 -10.84 -11.36 -10.71
C ASN A 7 -10.03 -10.05 -10.71
N GLU A 8 -9.32 -9.76 -11.81
CA GLU A 8 -8.54 -8.53 -11.92
C GLU A 8 -9.45 -7.29 -11.97
N TYR A 9 -10.58 -7.36 -12.68
CA TYR A 9 -11.56 -6.27 -12.67
C TYR A 9 -12.18 -6.07 -11.29
N SER A 10 -12.52 -7.14 -10.55
CA SER A 10 -13.03 -7.03 -9.18
C SER A 10 -12.01 -6.38 -8.26
N PHE A 11 -10.75 -6.83 -8.32
CA PHE A 11 -9.65 -6.26 -7.54
C PHE A 11 -9.49 -4.77 -7.83
N ILE A 12 -9.46 -4.37 -9.10
CA ILE A 12 -9.33 -2.95 -9.46
C ILE A 12 -10.49 -2.13 -8.89
N ALA A 13 -11.73 -2.58 -9.08
CA ALA A 13 -12.90 -1.84 -8.59
C ALA A 13 -12.93 -1.70 -7.07
N GLU A 14 -12.63 -2.78 -6.34
CA GLU A 14 -12.61 -2.79 -4.87
C GLU A 14 -11.44 -1.98 -4.30
N PHE A 15 -10.27 -2.08 -4.92
CA PHE A 15 -9.10 -1.28 -4.54
C PHE A 15 -9.38 0.20 -4.71
N GLU A 16 -9.89 0.63 -5.86
CA GLU A 16 -10.21 2.04 -6.12
C GLU A 16 -11.27 2.55 -5.13
N THR A 17 -12.34 1.78 -4.88
CA THR A 17 -13.36 2.13 -3.89
C THR A 17 -12.75 2.31 -2.48
N THR A 18 -11.81 1.43 -2.11
CA THR A 18 -11.14 1.49 -0.80
C THR A 18 -10.18 2.68 -0.73
N ALA A 19 -9.42 2.93 -1.80
CA ALA A 19 -8.49 4.05 -1.88
C ALA A 19 -9.22 5.39 -1.81
N GLU A 20 -10.37 5.53 -2.45
CA GLU A 20 -11.26 6.69 -2.30
C GLU A 20 -11.66 6.93 -0.85
N GLN A 21 -12.07 5.89 -0.11
CA GLN A 21 -12.43 6.00 1.31
C GLN A 21 -11.24 6.41 2.19
N VAL A 22 -10.06 5.86 1.91
CA VAL A 22 -8.80 6.25 2.55
C VAL A 22 -8.53 7.74 2.32
N HIS A 23 -8.63 8.19 1.08
CA HIS A 23 -8.38 9.59 0.71
C HIS A 23 -9.42 10.54 1.31
N ASP A 24 -10.70 10.15 1.34
CA ASP A 24 -11.77 10.89 2.00
C ASP A 24 -11.52 11.03 3.50
N THR A 25 -11.07 9.95 4.14
CA THR A 25 -10.65 9.99 5.55
C THR A 25 -9.49 10.96 5.74
N ALA A 26 -8.45 10.91 4.91
CA ALA A 26 -7.32 11.82 5.00
C ALA A 26 -7.74 13.29 4.85
N LYS A 27 -8.61 13.60 3.88
CA LYS A 27 -9.21 14.95 3.71
C LYS A 27 -10.01 15.37 4.94
N SER A 28 -10.84 14.48 5.48
CA SER A 28 -11.66 14.79 6.68
C SER A 28 -10.82 15.13 7.92
N LYS A 29 -9.56 14.68 7.95
CA LYS A 29 -8.59 14.94 9.02
C LYS A 29 -7.68 16.15 8.73
N GLY A 30 -7.91 16.87 7.63
CA GLY A 30 -7.17 18.08 7.29
C GLY A 30 -5.82 17.85 6.60
N TRP A 31 -5.47 16.61 6.24
CA TRP A 31 -4.15 16.30 5.64
C TRP A 31 -3.96 16.87 4.23
N TRP A 32 -5.01 17.43 3.63
CA TRP A 32 -4.99 18.00 2.28
C TRP A 32 -5.56 19.44 2.23
N GLU A 33 -5.55 20.18 3.34
CA GLU A 33 -5.89 21.61 3.37
C GLU A 33 -4.89 22.47 2.57
N SER A 34 -3.66 21.99 2.45
CA SER A 34 -2.63 22.52 1.56
C SER A 34 -2.05 21.39 0.70
N ASP A 35 -1.47 21.74 -0.44
CA ASP A 35 -0.74 20.75 -1.22
C ASP A 35 0.54 20.32 -0.50
N ARG A 36 0.86 19.04 -0.60
CA ARG A 36 2.02 18.42 0.05
C ARG A 36 2.98 17.92 -1.01
N CYS A 37 4.28 18.05 -0.76
CA CYS A 37 5.26 17.63 -1.75
C CYS A 37 5.43 16.10 -1.77
N ASP A 38 5.77 15.54 -2.93
CA ASP A 38 5.90 14.08 -3.08
C ASP A 38 6.98 13.49 -2.17
N GLY A 39 8.06 14.23 -1.92
CA GLY A 39 9.15 13.78 -1.04
C GLY A 39 8.70 13.58 0.39
N GLU A 40 7.83 14.44 0.91
CA GLU A 40 7.27 14.31 2.26
C GLU A 40 6.36 13.07 2.37
N LEU A 41 5.47 12.88 1.40
CA LEU A 41 4.55 11.74 1.37
C LEU A 41 5.30 10.42 1.29
N ILE A 42 6.35 10.37 0.46
CA ILE A 42 7.23 9.20 0.35
C ILE A 42 7.99 8.98 1.65
N ALA A 43 8.52 10.03 2.28
CA ALA A 43 9.23 9.91 3.56
C ALA A 43 8.33 9.37 4.69
N LEU A 44 7.04 9.69 4.69
CA LEU A 44 6.07 9.12 5.63
C LEU A 44 5.81 7.63 5.35
N ALA A 45 5.67 7.21 4.08
CA ALA A 45 5.59 5.77 3.80
C ALA A 45 6.88 5.04 4.23
N HIS A 46 8.04 5.70 4.18
CA HIS A 46 9.29 5.17 4.72
C HIS A 46 9.34 5.12 6.25
N SER A 47 8.64 6.02 6.97
CA SER A 47 8.56 5.93 8.43
C SER A 47 7.80 4.68 8.85
N GLU A 48 6.67 4.37 8.22
CA GLU A 48 5.88 3.18 8.59
C GLU A 48 6.70 1.89 8.32
N LEU A 49 7.49 1.84 7.22
CA LEU A 49 8.43 0.75 6.99
C LEU A 49 9.51 0.61 8.09
N SER A 50 9.90 1.73 8.71
CA SER A 50 10.86 1.74 9.80
C SER A 50 10.21 1.29 11.11
N GLU A 51 8.94 1.63 11.34
CA GLU A 51 8.14 1.14 12.47
C GLU A 51 7.87 -0.36 12.35
N MET A 52 7.57 -0.85 11.15
CA MET A 52 7.46 -2.29 10.86
C MET A 52 8.77 -3.02 11.22
N LEU A 53 9.92 -2.45 10.86
CA LEU A 53 11.23 -3.02 11.22
C LEU A 53 11.45 -3.02 12.73
N GLU A 54 11.00 -1.98 13.44
CA GLU A 54 11.10 -1.89 14.89
C GLU A 54 10.23 -2.95 15.60
N ALA A 55 8.98 -3.12 15.17
CA ALA A 55 8.10 -4.17 15.66
C ALA A 55 8.77 -5.55 15.55
N LEU A 56 9.38 -5.85 14.40
CA LEU A 56 10.11 -7.11 14.17
C LEU A 56 11.33 -7.28 15.10
N ARG A 57 12.06 -6.21 15.43
CA ARG A 57 13.18 -6.26 16.41
C ARG A 57 12.70 -6.59 17.81
N HIS A 58 11.47 -6.21 18.15
CA HIS A 58 10.84 -6.48 19.43
C HIS A 58 10.00 -7.76 19.47
N MET A 59 10.33 -8.75 18.62
CA MET A 59 9.64 -10.04 18.52
C MET A 59 8.20 -9.94 17.99
N ASN A 60 7.87 -8.83 17.33
CA ASN A 60 6.60 -8.59 16.65
C ASN A 60 5.36 -8.86 17.53
N PRO A 61 5.20 -8.15 18.66
CA PRO A 61 4.03 -8.31 19.52
C PRO A 61 2.75 -7.91 18.78
N PRO A 62 1.57 -8.26 19.33
CA PRO A 62 0.31 -7.65 18.90
C PRO A 62 0.38 -6.12 18.90
N SER A 63 -0.26 -5.51 17.92
CA SER A 63 -0.44 -4.06 17.84
C SER A 63 -1.13 -3.51 19.10
N GLU A 64 -0.78 -2.29 19.50
CA GLU A 64 -1.47 -1.58 20.58
C GLU A 64 -2.82 -0.98 20.12
N HIS A 65 -2.98 -0.70 18.82
CA HIS A 65 -4.19 -0.07 18.25
C HIS A 65 -5.18 -1.08 17.67
N ILE A 66 -4.70 -2.17 17.05
CA ILE A 66 -5.48 -3.26 16.44
C ILE A 66 -4.98 -4.63 16.93
N PRO A 67 -5.25 -5.01 18.19
CA PRO A 67 -4.59 -6.13 18.87
C PRO A 67 -4.80 -7.52 18.26
N GLU A 68 -5.71 -7.67 17.30
CA GLU A 68 -5.88 -8.88 16.51
C GLU A 68 -4.77 -9.10 15.45
N PHE A 69 -3.98 -8.07 15.15
CA PHE A 69 -2.82 -8.11 14.24
C PHE A 69 -1.52 -7.84 15.00
N SER A 70 -0.39 -8.24 14.42
CA SER A 70 0.93 -7.87 14.91
C SER A 70 1.31 -6.43 14.56
N GLY A 71 2.26 -5.84 15.29
CA GLY A 71 2.77 -4.50 14.96
C GLY A 71 3.29 -4.42 13.52
N ALA A 72 4.00 -5.43 13.03
CA ALA A 72 4.46 -5.43 11.64
C ALA A 72 3.31 -5.47 10.61
N GLU A 73 2.17 -6.10 10.92
CA GLU A 73 1.00 -6.11 10.04
C GLU A 73 0.28 -4.76 10.01
N GLU A 74 0.16 -4.09 11.17
CA GLU A 74 -0.35 -2.72 11.26
C GLU A 74 0.48 -1.77 10.40
N GLU A 75 1.80 -1.75 10.62
CA GLU A 75 2.67 -0.82 9.91
C GLU A 75 2.76 -1.13 8.40
N ALA A 76 2.69 -2.40 8.01
CA ALA A 76 2.59 -2.77 6.59
C ALA A 76 1.27 -2.29 5.97
N ALA A 77 0.15 -2.34 6.70
CA ALA A 77 -1.12 -1.80 6.26
C ALA A 77 -1.04 -0.28 6.11
N ASP A 78 -0.38 0.42 7.03
CA ASP A 78 -0.18 1.86 6.97
C ASP A 78 0.61 2.27 5.72
N VAL A 79 1.66 1.55 5.33
CA VAL A 79 2.36 1.78 4.05
C VAL A 79 1.38 1.71 2.86
N VAL A 80 0.52 0.70 2.81
CA VAL A 80 -0.46 0.53 1.73
C VAL A 80 -1.46 1.69 1.72
N ILE A 81 -1.96 2.09 2.88
CA ILE A 81 -2.90 3.21 3.05
C ILE A 81 -2.26 4.52 2.59
N ARG A 82 -0.99 4.79 2.94
CA ARG A 82 -0.24 5.97 2.46
C ARG A 82 -0.15 6.00 0.94
N LEU A 83 0.13 4.86 0.31
CA LEU A 83 0.21 4.76 -1.15
C LEU A 83 -1.16 4.90 -1.83
N MET A 84 -2.22 4.37 -1.22
CA MET A 84 -3.61 4.57 -1.67
C MET A 84 -3.97 6.06 -1.65
N ASP A 85 -3.81 6.74 -0.52
CA ASP A 85 -4.10 8.18 -0.38
C ASP A 85 -3.31 9.02 -1.39
N MET A 86 -2.00 8.76 -1.50
CA MET A 86 -1.13 9.44 -2.46
C MET A 86 -1.59 9.19 -3.91
N SER A 87 -1.97 7.95 -4.26
CA SER A 87 -2.44 7.63 -5.60
C SER A 87 -3.74 8.35 -5.95
N GLN A 88 -4.69 8.44 -5.02
CA GLN A 88 -5.95 9.15 -5.21
C GLN A 88 -5.69 10.65 -5.41
N ARG A 89 -4.86 11.24 -4.55
CA ARG A 89 -4.51 12.67 -4.67
C ARG A 89 -3.84 12.99 -6.00
N ARG A 90 -3.02 12.08 -6.53
CA ARG A 90 -2.25 12.28 -7.77
C ARG A 90 -2.95 11.78 -9.03
N GLY A 91 -4.12 11.13 -8.92
CA GLY A 91 -4.83 10.53 -10.04
C GLY A 91 -4.07 9.35 -10.68
N TRP A 92 -3.31 8.62 -9.87
CA TRP A 92 -2.57 7.45 -10.35
C TRP A 92 -3.46 6.21 -10.36
N ARG A 93 -3.34 5.44 -11.45
CA ARG A 93 -4.01 4.16 -11.66
C ARG A 93 -3.28 3.02 -10.93
N LEU A 94 -3.22 3.11 -9.61
CA LEU A 94 -2.38 2.24 -8.79
C LEU A 94 -2.85 0.78 -8.86
N ALA A 95 -4.16 0.53 -8.79
CA ALA A 95 -4.69 -0.82 -8.87
C ALA A 95 -4.33 -1.51 -10.21
N GLU A 96 -4.47 -0.80 -11.33
CA GLU A 96 -4.09 -1.35 -12.64
C GLU A 96 -2.59 -1.52 -12.79
N ALA A 97 -1.79 -0.62 -12.21
CA ALA A 97 -0.33 -0.77 -12.17
C ALA A 97 0.08 -2.03 -11.39
N ILE A 98 -0.60 -2.33 -10.26
CA ILE A 98 -0.40 -3.56 -9.49
C ILE A 98 -0.73 -4.79 -10.35
N VAL A 99 -1.92 -4.85 -10.96
CA VAL A 99 -2.33 -5.97 -11.83
C VAL A 99 -1.35 -6.18 -12.98
N ALA A 100 -0.98 -5.10 -13.68
CA ALA A 100 -0.01 -5.16 -14.77
C ALA A 100 1.35 -5.67 -14.30
N LYS A 101 1.81 -5.21 -13.12
CA LYS A 101 3.09 -5.64 -12.55
C LYS A 101 3.08 -7.09 -12.09
N MET A 102 1.97 -7.57 -11.53
CA MET A 102 1.80 -8.98 -11.15
C MET A 102 1.87 -9.89 -12.36
N ARG A 103 1.17 -9.58 -13.45
CA ARG A 103 1.25 -10.33 -14.72
C ARG A 103 2.67 -10.36 -15.27
N PHE A 104 3.35 -9.21 -15.28
CA PHE A 104 4.73 -9.12 -15.72
C PHE A 104 5.68 -9.96 -14.85
N ASN A 105 5.53 -9.91 -13.52
CA ASN A 105 6.35 -10.67 -12.58
C ASN A 105 6.11 -12.18 -12.68
N ALA A 106 4.88 -12.63 -12.96
CA ALA A 106 4.55 -14.04 -13.18
C ALA A 106 5.29 -14.65 -14.39
N GLY A 107 5.65 -13.80 -15.38
CA GLY A 107 6.47 -14.20 -16.53
C GLY A 107 7.98 -14.15 -16.29
N ARG A 108 8.46 -13.76 -15.10
CA ARG A 108 9.90 -13.71 -14.81
C ARG A 108 10.47 -15.10 -14.55
N GLU A 109 11.70 -15.32 -15.00
CA GLU A 109 12.47 -16.49 -14.62
C GLU A 109 12.72 -16.54 -13.11
N TYR A 110 12.86 -17.74 -12.57
CA TYR A 110 13.16 -17.95 -11.15
C TYR A 110 14.45 -17.23 -10.74
N LYS A 111 14.37 -16.36 -9.72
CA LYS A 111 15.47 -15.50 -9.25
C LYS A 111 16.10 -14.60 -10.34
N HIS A 112 15.27 -14.08 -11.24
CA HIS A 112 15.71 -13.09 -12.23
C HIS A 112 16.38 -11.87 -11.55
N GLY A 113 17.62 -11.56 -11.96
CA GLY A 113 18.38 -10.41 -11.48
C GLY A 113 19.41 -10.68 -10.38
N GLY A 114 19.57 -11.94 -9.92
CA GLY A 114 20.69 -12.34 -9.04
C GLY A 114 20.76 -11.61 -7.68
N LYS A 115 19.66 -10.96 -7.26
CA LYS A 115 19.63 -10.22 -6.00
C LYS A 115 19.63 -11.21 -4.83
N LEU A 116 20.60 -11.03 -3.93
CA LEU A 116 20.80 -11.85 -2.72
C LEU A 116 19.87 -11.44 -1.57
N PHE A 117 19.11 -10.37 -1.78
CA PHE A 117 18.15 -9.74 -0.88
C PHE A 117 17.12 -9.00 -1.73
#